data_AF-A0A925X6B0-F1
#
_entry.id   AF-A0A925X6B0-F1
#
_cell.length_a   1.000
_cell.length_b   1.000
_cell.length_c   1.000
_cell.angle_alpha   90.00
_cell.angle_beta   90.00
_cell.angle_gamma   90.00
#
_symmetry.space_group_name_H-M   'P 1'
#
loop_
_entity.id
_entity.type
_entity.pdbx_description
1 polymer ?
#
loop_
_entity_poly.entity_id
_entity_poly.type
_entity_poly.pdbx_seq_one_letter_code
_entity_poly.pdbx_strand_id
1 'polypeptide(L)' 'MHFDYDIYISYAPSDNIVSEETKKGWVTNFQYFLDRIFRQVLDENPVFLQHPNHEKPSTDLLNKVALMICVISPDYI' A
#
# COMPACT_ATOMS: atom_id res chain seq x y z
N MET A 1 7.39 -2.64 -14.99
CA MET A 1 7.84 -2.02 -13.70
C MET A 1 9.32 -2.33 -13.40
N HIS A 2 10.12 -1.40 -12.82
CA HIS A 2 11.62 -1.45 -12.84
C HIS A 2 12.34 -0.89 -11.57
N PHE A 3 11.64 -0.81 -10.43
CA PHE A 3 12.22 -0.44 -9.13
C PHE A 3 12.19 -1.64 -8.17
N ASP A 4 12.93 -1.60 -7.06
CA ASP A 4 12.89 -2.67 -6.05
C ASP A 4 11.48 -2.80 -5.45
N TYR A 5 10.76 -1.67 -5.35
CA TYR A 5 9.34 -1.60 -5.01
C TYR A 5 8.64 -0.60 -5.93
N ASP A 6 7.52 -1.00 -6.51
CA ASP A 6 6.77 -0.13 -7.41
C ASP A 6 5.84 0.81 -6.65
N ILE A 7 5.22 0.30 -5.59
CA ILE A 7 4.19 1.04 -4.86
C ILE A 7 4.40 0.91 -3.36
N TYR A 8 4.40 2.03 -2.67
CA TYR A 8 4.26 2.11 -1.21
C TYR A 8 3.00 2.89 -0.87
N ILE A 9 2.17 2.34 0.02
CA ILE A 9 0.98 3.02 0.55
C ILE A 9 1.27 3.40 2.00
N SER A 10 1.34 4.70 2.26
CA SER A 10 1.52 5.26 3.60
C SER A 10 0.17 5.65 4.18
N TYR A 11 -0.15 5.12 5.36
CA TYR A 11 -1.45 5.32 6.04
C TYR A 11 -1.27 5.18 7.56
N ALA A 12 -2.20 5.74 8.34
CA ALA A 12 -2.22 5.54 9.79
C ALA A 12 -2.76 4.14 10.11
N PRO A 13 -2.27 3.46 11.17
CA PRO A 13 -2.82 2.15 11.54
C PRO A 13 -4.34 2.12 11.74
N SER A 14 -4.92 3.22 12.24
CA SER A 14 -6.37 3.38 12.40
C SER A 14 -7.12 3.47 11.08
N ASP A 15 -6.48 3.90 9.99
CA ASP A 15 -7.10 3.90 8.67
C ASP A 15 -7.38 2.47 8.19
N ASN A 16 -6.60 1.47 8.62
CA ASN A 16 -6.72 0.10 8.11
C ASN A 16 -7.35 -0.87 9.13
N ILE A 17 -8.24 -0.36 9.99
CA ILE A 17 -9.00 -1.19 10.92
C ILE A 17 -9.82 -2.23 10.14
N VAL A 18 -9.73 -3.48 10.59
CA VAL A 18 -10.44 -4.60 9.97
C VAL A 18 -11.93 -4.47 10.20
N SER A 19 -12.70 -4.45 9.12
CA SER A 19 -14.15 -4.57 9.18
C SER A 19 -14.57 -6.03 9.41
N GLU A 20 -15.57 -6.26 10.26
CA GLU A 20 -16.14 -7.59 10.51
C GLU A 20 -16.73 -8.23 9.24
N GLU A 21 -17.27 -7.41 8.33
CA GLU A 21 -17.91 -7.88 7.10
C GLU A 21 -16.90 -8.34 6.04
N THR A 22 -15.82 -7.59 5.85
CA THR A 22 -14.84 -7.85 4.78
C THR A 22 -13.60 -8.61 5.27
N LYS A 23 -13.45 -8.77 6.58
CA LYS A 23 -12.26 -9.34 7.26
C LYS A 23 -10.95 -8.64 6.89
N LYS A 24 -11.02 -7.44 6.30
CA LYS A 24 -9.89 -6.60 5.88
C LYS A 24 -10.19 -5.13 6.17
N GLY A 25 -9.15 -4.33 6.33
CA GLY A 25 -9.30 -2.88 6.33
C GLY A 25 -9.41 -2.33 4.91
N TRP A 26 -9.88 -1.08 4.78
CA TRP A 26 -10.13 -0.50 3.47
C TRP A 26 -8.84 -0.27 2.67
N VAL A 27 -7.72 0.07 3.33
CA VAL A 27 -6.43 0.25 2.66
C VAL A 27 -5.95 -1.07 2.06
N THR A 28 -6.12 -2.17 2.80
CA THR A 28 -5.85 -3.52 2.28
C THR A 28 -6.73 -3.82 1.07
N ASN A 29 -8.03 -3.50 1.11
CA ASN A 29 -8.93 -3.71 -0.02
C ASN A 29 -8.56 -2.83 -1.23
N PHE A 30 -8.12 -1.61 -0.99
CA PHE A 30 -7.62 -0.71 -2.02
C PHE A 30 -6.34 -1.26 -2.68
N GLN A 31 -5.40 -1.80 -1.91
CA GLN A 31 -4.22 -2.47 -2.44
C GLN A 31 -4.60 -3.67 -3.33
N TYR A 32 -5.56 -4.51 -2.89
CA TYR A 32 -6.07 -5.62 -3.71
C TYR A 32 -6.78 -5.15 -4.98
N PHE A 33 -7.48 -4.01 -4.91
CA PHE A 33 -8.08 -3.41 -6.10
C PHE A 33 -7.01 -2.97 -7.09
N LEU A 34 -5.98 -2.26 -6.64
CA LEU A 34 -4.86 -1.84 -7.48
C LEU A 34 -4.14 -3.04 -8.11
N ASP A 35 -3.78 -4.05 -7.32
CA ASP A 35 -3.13 -5.27 -7.80
C ASP A 35 -3.95 -5.96 -8.90
N ARG A 36 -5.28 -6.03 -8.74
CA ARG A 36 -6.16 -6.57 -9.79
C ARG A 36 -6.16 -5.73 -11.06
N ILE A 37 -6.21 -4.40 -10.94
CA ILE A 37 -6.17 -3.52 -12.11
C ILE A 37 -4.85 -3.69 -12.88
N PHE A 38 -3.71 -3.67 -12.18
CA PHE A 38 -2.42 -3.84 -12.84
C PHE A 38 -2.31 -5.20 -13.53
N ARG A 39 -2.70 -6.29 -12.85
CA ARG A 39 -2.59 -7.63 -13.42
C ARG A 39 -3.57 -7.90 -14.55
N GLN A 40 -4.83 -7.49 -14.39
CA GLN A 40 -5.89 -7.88 -15.33
C GLN A 40 -6.03 -6.92 -16.50
N VAL A 41 -5.76 -5.63 -16.30
CA VAL A 41 -5.96 -4.60 -17.33
C VAL A 41 -4.66 -4.27 -18.03
N LEU A 42 -3.55 -4.25 -17.29
CA LEU A 42 -2.25 -3.78 -17.79
C LEU A 42 -1.24 -4.91 -18.00
N ASP A 43 -1.57 -6.15 -17.63
CA ASP A 43 -0.67 -7.31 -17.66
C ASP A 43 0.67 -7.06 -16.92
N GLU A 44 0.62 -6.24 -15.87
CA GLU A 44 1.76 -5.87 -15.03
C GLU A 44 1.63 -6.53 -13.64
N ASN A 45 2.77 -6.87 -13.04
CA ASN A 45 2.83 -7.49 -11.72
C ASN A 45 3.56 -6.56 -10.74
N PRO A 46 2.86 -5.56 -10.15
CA PRO A 46 3.49 -4.58 -9.28
C PRO A 46 4.02 -5.20 -7.99
N VAL A 47 5.20 -4.75 -7.55
CA VAL A 47 5.77 -5.11 -6.26
C VAL A 47 5.42 -4.05 -5.23
N PHE A 48 4.58 -4.40 -4.26
CA PHE A 48 4.21 -3.51 -3.15
C PHE A 48 5.23 -3.61 -2.01
N LEU A 49 5.68 -2.47 -1.52
CA LEU A 49 6.41 -2.40 -0.25
C LEU A 49 5.43 -2.63 0.91
N GLN A 50 5.52 -3.80 1.56
CA GLN A 50 4.70 -4.16 2.72
C GLN A 50 5.54 -4.14 4.01
N HIS A 51 4.95 -3.64 5.10
CA HIS A 51 5.53 -3.77 6.44
C HIS A 51 4.64 -4.65 7.32
N PRO A 52 5.16 -5.76 7.86
CA PRO A 52 4.37 -6.64 8.73
C PRO A 52 3.98 -6.00 10.07
N ASN A 53 4.64 -4.92 10.50
CA ASN A 53 4.47 -4.33 11.84
C ASN A 53 4.08 -2.84 11.85
N HIS A 54 3.56 -2.30 10.74
CA HIS A 54 3.22 -0.86 10.61
C HIS A 54 4.36 0.13 10.88
N GLU A 55 5.62 -0.34 10.89
CA GLU A 55 6.78 0.53 11.02
C GLU A 55 6.94 1.39 9.77
N LYS A 56 7.34 2.66 9.97
CA LYS A 56 7.67 3.55 8.86
C LYS A 56 8.94 3.01 8.16
N PRO A 57 8.95 2.90 6.83
CA PRO A 57 10.14 2.47 6.09
C PRO A 57 11.31 3.41 6.38
N SER A 58 12.52 2.84 6.37
CA SER A 58 13.73 3.66 6.39
C SER A 58 13.79 4.53 5.13
N THR A 59 14.50 5.66 5.21
CA THR A 59 14.72 6.54 4.06
C THR A 59 15.32 5.79 2.86
N ASP A 60 16.19 4.81 3.12
CA ASP A 60 16.81 3.99 2.08
C ASP A 60 15.80 3.10 1.35
N LEU A 61 14.79 2.56 2.05
CA LEU A 61 13.70 1.80 1.43
C LEU A 61 12.77 2.72 0.63
N LEU A 62 12.44 3.90 1.17
CA LEU A 62 11.61 4.88 0.48
C LEU A 62 12.23 5.36 -0.83
N ASN A 63 13.55 5.56 -0.87
CA ASN A 63 14.27 5.97 -2.09
C ASN A 63 14.20 4.91 -3.22
N LYS A 64 13.81 3.69 -2.89
CA LYS A 64 13.67 2.57 -3.84
C LYS A 64 12.24 2.38 -4.33
N VAL A 65 11.29 3.21 -3.87
CA VAL A 65 9.88 3.14 -4.26
C VAL A 65 9.64 4.00 -5.49
N ALA A 66 9.00 3.45 -6.53
CA ALA A 66 8.63 4.22 -7.72
C ALA A 66 7.46 5.20 -7.48
N LEU A 67 6.44 4.77 -6.75
CA LEU A 67 5.24 5.54 -6.42
C LEU A 67 4.88 5.43 -4.93
N MET A 68 4.76 6.57 -4.27
CA MET A 68 4.24 6.66 -2.91
C MET A 68 2.81 7.22 -2.91
N ILE A 69 1.88 6.47 -2.32
CA ILE A 69 0.49 6.86 -2.14
C ILE A 69 0.29 7.19 -0.66
N CYS A 70 -0.01 8.45 -0.34
CA CYS A 70 -0.32 8.87 1.03
C CYS A 70 -1.84 8.91 1.24
N VAL A 71 -2.30 8.16 2.22
CA VAL A 71 -3.68 8.21 2.72
C VAL A 71 -3.76 9.33 3.75
N ILE A 72 -4.38 10.44 3.39
CA ILE A 72 -4.52 11.58 4.30
C ILE A 72 -5.87 11.48 5.02
N SER A 73 -5.81 11.30 6.34
CA SER A 73 -6.97 11.27 7.24
C SER A 73 -6.70 12.11 8.49
N PRO A 74 -7.71 12.40 9.33
CA PRO A 74 -7.49 13.07 10.61
C PRO A 74 -6.48 12.35 11.53
N ASP A 75 -6.38 11.02 11.41
CA ASP A 75 -5.48 10.20 12.22
C ASP A 75 -4.07 10.06 11.61
N TYR A 76 -3.83 10.64 10.42
CA TYR A 76 -2.56 10.54 9.70
C TYR A 76 -1.45 11.44 10.29
N ILE A 77 -1.83 12.50 11.01
CA ILE A 77 -0.94 13.56 11.51
C ILE A 77 -0.25 13.13 12.81
#